data_AF-A0A2M8FW82-F1
#
_entry.id   AF-A0A2M8FW82-F1
#
_cell.length_a   1.000
_cell.length_b   1.000
_cell.length_c   1.000
_cell.angle_alpha   90.00
_cell.angle_beta   90.00
_cell.angle_gamma   90.00
#
_symmetry.space_group_name_H-M   'P 1'
#
loop_
_entity.id
_entity.type
_entity.pdbx_description
1 polymer ?
#
loop_
_entity_poly.entity_id
_entity_poly.type
_entity_poly.pdbx_seq_one_letter_code
_entity_poly.pdbx_strand_id
1 'polypeptide(L)'
;MSLFPWQRGLKALEQAEMLLTECCELLSLEPKIFSAEAKEWIRRRRWSDELAEMKQVVFQAALMAHAAVVDVVHFPPKYKHDHAALNKTHFDDLALEEVVHDKIAHFFVRLGHYDITGIHKSVLQQVERPLIRLALHQAGGNQMKAARILGINRNTLRSKMKSLGL
;
A
#
# COMPACT_ATOMS: atom_id res chain seq x y z
N MET A 1 -10.48 -3.92 -33.33
CA MET A 1 -11.53 -2.95 -32.93
C MET A 1 -11.09 -2.28 -31.63
N SER A 2 -10.46 -1.12 -31.74
CA SER A 2 -10.03 -0.29 -30.60
C SER A 2 -11.26 0.32 -29.92
N LEU A 3 -11.38 0.12 -28.61
CA LEU A 3 -12.46 0.65 -27.79
C LEU A 3 -12.39 2.19 -27.71
N PHE A 4 -13.56 2.85 -27.81
CA PHE A 4 -13.66 4.32 -27.83
C PHE A 4 -13.34 4.97 -26.46
N PRO A 5 -12.87 6.24 -26.43
CA PRO A 5 -12.41 6.92 -25.20
C PRO A 5 -13.42 7.03 -24.06
N TRP A 6 -14.74 7.02 -24.35
CA TRP A 6 -15.80 7.13 -23.34
C TRP A 6 -16.18 5.78 -22.70
N GLN A 7 -15.75 4.65 -23.27
CA GLN A 7 -15.92 3.32 -22.67
C GLN A 7 -14.84 2.97 -21.63
N ARG A 8 -13.81 3.80 -21.47
CA ARG A 8 -12.75 3.57 -20.47
C ARG A 8 -13.23 3.86 -19.04
N GLY A 9 -14.01 4.91 -18.83
CA GLY A 9 -14.47 5.30 -17.49
C GLY A 9 -15.41 4.28 -16.84
N LEU A 10 -16.35 3.72 -17.61
CA LEU A 10 -17.29 2.72 -17.11
C LEU A 10 -16.58 1.39 -16.80
N LYS A 11 -15.70 0.93 -17.71
CA LYS A 11 -14.87 -0.26 -17.49
C LYS A 11 -13.89 -0.09 -16.31
N ALA A 12 -13.33 1.10 -16.15
CA ALA A 12 -12.42 1.40 -15.04
C ALA A 12 -13.15 1.36 -13.69
N LEU A 13 -14.41 1.82 -13.63
CA LEU A 13 -15.18 1.72 -12.40
C LEU A 13 -15.53 0.26 -12.07
N GLU A 14 -16.02 -0.52 -13.04
CA GLU A 14 -16.32 -1.94 -12.83
C GLU A 14 -15.07 -2.70 -12.36
N GLN A 15 -13.91 -2.44 -12.97
CA GLN A 15 -12.63 -2.99 -12.55
C GLN A 15 -12.24 -2.56 -11.13
N ALA A 16 -12.41 -1.28 -10.79
CA ALA A 16 -12.11 -0.78 -9.47
C ALA A 16 -13.03 -1.41 -8.40
N GLU A 17 -14.31 -1.61 -8.70
CA GLU A 17 -15.26 -2.27 -7.79
C GLU A 17 -14.92 -3.75 -7.59
N MET A 18 -14.56 -4.48 -8.67
CA MET A 18 -14.06 -5.85 -8.54
C MET A 18 -12.78 -5.93 -7.70
N LEU A 19 -11.84 -5.02 -7.94
CA LEU A 19 -10.59 -4.93 -7.16
C LEU A 19 -10.85 -4.58 -5.70
N LEU A 20 -11.85 -3.74 -5.40
CA LEU A 20 -12.22 -3.40 -4.02
C LEU A 20 -12.77 -4.63 -3.30
N THR A 21 -13.64 -5.40 -3.95
CA THR A 21 -14.15 -6.68 -3.40
C THR A 21 -13.01 -7.68 -3.18
N GLU A 22 -12.16 -7.91 -4.19
CA GLU A 22 -10.97 -8.77 -4.07
C GLU A 22 -10.06 -8.30 -2.92
N CYS A 23 -9.88 -6.99 -2.75
CA CYS A 23 -9.09 -6.40 -1.68
C CYS A 23 -9.70 -6.70 -0.31
N CYS A 24 -11.01 -6.50 -0.14
CA CYS A 24 -11.70 -6.76 1.12
C CYS A 24 -11.62 -8.24 1.49
N GLU A 25 -11.82 -9.15 0.53
CA GLU A 25 -11.68 -10.59 0.76
C GLU A 25 -10.24 -10.99 1.12
N LEU A 26 -9.26 -10.56 0.32
CA LEU A 26 -7.85 -10.90 0.50
C LEU A 26 -7.30 -10.39 1.83
N LEU A 27 -7.73 -9.21 2.25
CA LEU A 27 -7.32 -8.58 3.50
C LEU A 27 -8.24 -8.90 4.68
N SER A 28 -9.35 -9.60 4.45
CA SER A 28 -10.40 -9.86 5.44
C SER A 28 -10.94 -8.58 6.09
N LEU A 29 -11.07 -7.51 5.31
CA LEU A 29 -11.74 -6.27 5.70
C LEU A 29 -13.25 -6.45 5.63
N GLU A 30 -14.00 -5.64 6.37
CA GLU A 30 -15.44 -5.52 6.15
C GLU A 30 -15.71 -5.09 4.69
N PRO A 31 -16.79 -5.58 4.06
CA PRO A 31 -17.15 -5.19 2.69
C PRO A 31 -17.28 -3.67 2.56
N LYS A 32 -16.55 -3.09 1.60
CA LYS A 32 -16.56 -1.65 1.34
C LYS A 32 -17.18 -1.31 0.00
N ILE A 33 -17.73 -0.11 -0.10
CA ILE A 33 -18.23 0.49 -1.34
C ILE A 33 -17.60 1.85 -1.58
N PHE A 34 -17.50 2.28 -2.84
CA PHE A 34 -17.08 3.66 -3.15
C PHE A 34 -18.24 4.65 -2.95
N SER A 35 -17.94 5.83 -2.41
CA SER A 35 -18.86 6.98 -2.41
C SER A 35 -19.17 7.44 -3.85
N ALA A 36 -20.20 8.26 -4.03
CA ALA A 36 -20.54 8.79 -5.36
C ALA A 36 -19.39 9.62 -5.94
N GLU A 37 -18.74 10.41 -5.08
CA GLU A 37 -17.61 11.26 -5.37
C GLU A 37 -16.38 10.42 -5.75
N ALA A 38 -16.12 9.33 -5.03
CA ALA A 38 -15.05 8.37 -5.32
C ALA A 38 -15.24 7.70 -6.69
N LYS A 39 -16.47 7.25 -7.00
CA LYS A 39 -16.80 6.67 -8.30
C LYS A 39 -16.55 7.66 -9.43
N GLU A 40 -16.95 8.91 -9.24
CA GLU A 40 -16.73 9.96 -10.24
C GLU A 40 -15.25 10.30 -10.41
N TRP A 41 -14.49 10.30 -9.31
CA TRP A 41 -13.04 10.46 -9.34
C TRP A 41 -12.35 9.35 -10.15
N ILE A 42 -12.74 8.09 -9.94
CA ILE A 42 -12.23 6.92 -10.66
C ILE A 42 -12.51 7.03 -12.17
N ARG A 43 -13.74 7.43 -12.54
CA ARG A 43 -14.14 7.58 -13.95
C ARG A 43 -13.36 8.66 -14.68
N ARG A 44 -13.06 9.78 -14.01
CA ARG A 44 -12.37 10.93 -14.60
C ARG A 44 -10.86 10.76 -14.67
N ARG A 45 -10.29 9.89 -13.83
CA ARG A 45 -8.84 9.67 -13.77
C ARG A 45 -8.35 8.94 -15.03
N ARG A 46 -7.30 9.47 -15.65
CA ARG A 46 -6.57 8.75 -16.71
C ARG A 46 -5.62 7.75 -16.07
N TRP A 47 -5.80 6.46 -16.32
CA TRP A 47 -4.88 5.41 -15.85
C TRP A 47 -3.72 5.26 -16.84
N SER A 48 -2.49 5.31 -16.32
CA SER A 48 -1.25 5.23 -17.11
C SER A 48 -0.88 3.79 -17.45
N ASP A 49 -1.08 2.88 -16.50
CA ASP A 49 -1.04 1.41 -16.64
C ASP A 49 -2.34 0.86 -16.03
N GLU A 50 -3.32 0.56 -16.88
CA GLU A 50 -4.76 0.46 -16.54
C GLU A 50 -5.05 -0.39 -15.30
N LEU A 51 -4.35 -1.50 -15.10
CA LEU A 51 -4.62 -2.45 -14.02
C LEU A 51 -3.66 -2.32 -12.83
N ALA A 52 -2.36 -2.16 -13.07
CA ALA A 52 -1.37 -2.11 -12.00
C ALA A 52 -1.49 -0.83 -11.15
N GLU A 53 -1.65 0.33 -11.81
CA GLU A 53 -1.89 1.60 -11.12
C GLU A 53 -3.20 1.55 -10.33
N MET A 54 -4.27 1.04 -10.95
CA MET A 54 -5.59 0.95 -10.33
C MET A 54 -5.60 0.02 -9.12
N LYS A 55 -4.99 -1.16 -9.21
CA LYS A 55 -4.87 -2.10 -8.09
C LYS A 55 -4.17 -1.45 -6.90
N GLN A 56 -3.07 -0.75 -7.14
CA GLN A 56 -2.35 -0.04 -6.08
C GLN A 56 -3.24 1.04 -5.43
N VAL A 57 -3.87 1.90 -6.25
CA VAL A 57 -4.70 3.02 -5.81
C VAL A 57 -5.93 2.56 -5.02
N VAL A 58 -6.63 1.53 -5.50
CA VAL A 58 -7.81 0.95 -4.84
C VAL A 58 -7.43 0.27 -3.53
N PHE A 59 -6.34 -0.51 -3.51
CA PHE A 59 -5.89 -1.19 -2.29
C PHE A 59 -5.49 -0.18 -1.21
N GLN A 60 -4.81 0.90 -1.59
CA GLN A 60 -4.47 1.97 -0.67
C GLN A 60 -5.73 2.64 -0.12
N ALA A 61 -6.68 3.01 -0.98
CA ALA A 61 -7.91 3.67 -0.55
C ALA A 61 -8.78 2.77 0.37
N ALA A 62 -8.84 1.46 0.09
CA ALA A 62 -9.55 0.49 0.92
C ALA A 62 -8.95 0.36 2.33
N LEU A 63 -7.61 0.45 2.44
CA LEU A 63 -6.91 0.42 3.73
C LEU A 63 -7.09 1.72 4.52
N MET A 64 -7.13 2.87 3.84
CA MET A 64 -7.28 4.18 4.48
C MET A 64 -8.73 4.43 4.94
N ALA A 65 -9.71 3.82 4.29
CA ALA A 65 -11.10 3.95 4.69
C ALA A 65 -11.40 3.06 5.90
N HIS A 66 -11.41 3.63 7.10
CA HIS A 66 -11.79 2.91 8.32
C HIS A 66 -13.27 2.49 8.35
N ALA A 67 -14.12 3.16 7.56
CA ALA A 67 -15.56 2.85 7.43
C ALA A 67 -15.86 1.94 6.22
N ALA A 68 -17.12 1.49 6.11
CA ALA A 68 -17.60 0.72 4.94
C ALA A 68 -17.65 1.53 3.63
N VAL A 69 -17.31 2.82 3.66
CA VAL A 69 -17.33 3.71 2.50
C VAL A 69 -15.94 4.26 2.20
N VAL A 70 -15.46 4.00 0.99
CA VAL A 70 -14.22 4.58 0.44
C VAL A 70 -14.57 5.86 -0.32
N ASP A 71 -14.29 6.99 0.31
CA ASP A 71 -14.46 8.33 -0.26
C ASP A 71 -13.19 8.86 -0.98
N VAL A 72 -13.32 9.98 -1.71
CA VAL A 72 -12.25 10.59 -2.54
C VAL A 72 -10.98 10.85 -1.74
N VAL A 73 -11.13 11.27 -0.48
CA VAL A 73 -10.02 11.61 0.42
C VAL A 73 -9.09 10.43 0.70
N HIS A 74 -9.53 9.20 0.46
CA HIS A 74 -8.73 8.00 0.68
C HIS A 74 -7.82 7.65 -0.51
N PHE A 75 -8.03 8.25 -1.69
CA PHE A 75 -7.20 7.96 -2.86
C PHE A 75 -5.91 8.81 -2.87
N PRO A 76 -4.78 8.23 -3.31
CA PRO A 76 -3.54 8.98 -3.47
C PRO A 76 -3.59 9.99 -4.63
N PRO A 77 -2.92 11.15 -4.49
CA PRO A 77 -2.78 12.14 -5.56
C PRO A 77 -2.02 11.58 -6.76
N LYS A 78 -2.27 12.11 -7.95
CA LYS A 78 -1.65 11.64 -9.20
C LYS A 78 -0.35 12.38 -9.54
N TYR A 79 -0.27 13.67 -9.24
CA TYR A 79 0.89 14.49 -9.60
C TYR A 79 1.54 15.13 -8.38
N LYS A 80 2.86 15.36 -8.45
CA LYS A 80 3.63 15.98 -7.37
C LYS A 80 3.15 17.39 -6.99
N HIS A 81 2.50 18.12 -7.90
CA HIS A 81 1.92 19.44 -7.61
C HIS A 81 0.59 19.36 -6.83
N ASP A 82 -0.09 18.21 -6.82
CA ASP A 82 -1.28 17.99 -5.99
C ASP A 82 -0.92 17.82 -4.50
N HIS A 83 0.37 17.63 -4.18
CA HIS A 83 0.87 17.58 -2.79
C HIS A 83 0.61 18.88 -2.02
N ALA A 84 0.59 20.04 -2.67
CA ALA A 84 0.41 21.32 -1.98
C ALA A 84 -0.99 21.44 -1.33
N ALA A 85 -2.00 20.79 -1.90
CA ALA A 85 -3.37 20.75 -1.35
C ALA A 85 -3.59 19.61 -0.35
N LEU A 86 -2.75 18.56 -0.38
CA LEU A 86 -2.82 17.40 0.53
C LEU A 86 -1.90 17.50 1.75
N ASN A 87 -1.07 18.54 1.84
CA ASN A 87 -0.26 18.86 3.03
C ASN A 87 -1.07 19.24 4.28
N LYS A 88 -2.36 18.85 4.34
CA LYS A 88 -3.22 18.98 5.51
C LYS A 88 -3.98 17.71 5.90
N THR A 89 -3.69 16.56 5.29
CA THR A 89 -4.37 15.31 5.65
C THR A 89 -3.44 14.09 5.66
N HIS A 90 -3.13 13.63 6.88
CA HIS A 90 -3.07 12.23 7.30
C HIS A 90 -1.88 11.30 7.00
N PHE A 91 -0.99 11.53 6.02
CA PHE A 91 0.18 10.64 5.90
C PHE A 91 1.24 10.89 7.00
N ASP A 92 1.32 12.13 7.49
CA ASP A 92 2.14 12.52 8.63
C ASP A 92 1.46 12.20 9.98
N ASP A 93 0.12 12.01 10.00
CA ASP A 93 -0.66 11.73 11.22
C ASP A 93 -0.89 10.23 11.45
N LEU A 94 -0.72 9.37 10.42
CA LEU A 94 -0.86 7.92 10.54
C LEU A 94 0.40 7.32 11.17
N ALA A 95 0.28 6.86 12.43
CA ALA A 95 1.36 6.16 13.08
C ALA A 95 1.64 4.84 12.34
N LEU A 96 2.90 4.61 11.96
CA LEU A 96 3.33 3.33 11.36
C LEU A 96 2.90 2.13 12.22
N GLU A 97 2.84 2.32 13.54
CA GLU A 97 2.37 1.34 14.50
C GLU A 97 0.93 0.89 14.24
N GLU A 98 0.01 1.81 13.96
CA GLU A 98 -1.40 1.50 13.68
C GLU A 98 -1.55 0.71 12.37
N VAL A 99 -0.83 1.14 11.32
CA VAL A 99 -0.84 0.44 10.02
C VAL A 99 -0.28 -0.99 10.15
N VAL A 100 0.77 -1.16 10.95
CA VAL A 100 1.37 -2.47 11.22
C VAL A 100 0.43 -3.31 12.08
N HIS A 101 -0.18 -2.74 13.11
CA HIS A 101 -1.15 -3.40 13.98
C HIS A 101 -2.29 -4.02 13.16
N ASP A 102 -2.97 -3.22 12.35
CA ASP A 102 -4.13 -3.68 11.59
C ASP A 102 -3.75 -4.81 10.63
N LYS A 103 -2.60 -4.67 9.94
CA LYS A 103 -2.11 -5.69 9.03
C LYS A 103 -1.80 -7.01 9.73
N ILE A 104 -1.21 -6.96 10.93
CA ILE A 104 -0.87 -8.13 11.73
C ILE A 104 -2.14 -8.76 12.33
N ALA A 105 -3.07 -7.95 12.84
CA ALA A 105 -4.35 -8.42 13.39
C ALA A 105 -5.14 -9.21 12.33
N HIS A 106 -5.27 -8.67 11.11
CA HIS A 106 -5.89 -9.39 9.99
C HIS A 106 -5.15 -10.68 9.62
N PHE A 107 -3.81 -10.70 9.72
CA PHE A 107 -3.04 -11.91 9.51
C PHE A 107 -3.38 -12.97 10.56
N PHE A 108 -3.46 -12.61 11.84
CA PHE A 108 -3.85 -13.53 12.91
C PHE A 108 -5.27 -14.09 12.75
N VAL A 109 -6.24 -13.26 12.36
CA VAL A 109 -7.63 -13.71 12.12
C VAL A 109 -7.69 -14.78 11.02
N ARG A 110 -6.93 -14.62 9.91
CA ARG A 110 -6.89 -15.61 8.81
C ARG A 110 -6.16 -16.90 9.16
N LEU A 111 -5.28 -16.87 10.15
CA LEU A 111 -4.50 -18.04 10.56
C LEU A 111 -5.31 -19.03 11.42
N GLY A 112 -6.49 -18.62 11.92
CA GLY A 112 -7.39 -19.52 12.65
C GLY A 112 -6.74 -20.18 13.87
N HIS A 113 -6.77 -21.52 13.93
CA HIS A 113 -6.24 -22.33 15.04
C HIS A 113 -4.89 -23.00 14.77
N TYR A 114 -4.14 -22.55 13.75
CA TYR A 114 -2.82 -23.15 13.46
C TYR A 114 -1.77 -22.73 14.49
N ASP A 115 -1.05 -23.71 15.04
CA ASP A 115 0.15 -23.48 15.87
C ASP A 115 1.29 -22.94 15.00
N ILE A 116 1.47 -21.62 15.01
CA ILE A 116 2.47 -20.94 14.16
C ILE A 116 3.67 -20.57 15.00
N THR A 117 4.76 -21.30 14.79
CA THR A 117 6.06 -20.95 15.34
C THR A 117 6.81 -20.01 14.38
N GLY A 118 7.45 -18.97 14.91
CA GLY A 118 8.37 -18.12 14.13
C GLY A 118 7.73 -16.93 13.41
N ILE A 119 6.48 -16.58 13.71
CA ILE A 119 5.78 -15.42 13.14
C ILE A 119 6.55 -14.10 13.32
N HIS A 120 7.15 -13.90 14.49
CA HIS A 120 7.96 -12.72 14.80
C HIS A 120 9.08 -12.50 13.77
N LYS A 121 9.80 -13.58 13.41
CA LYS A 121 10.87 -13.52 12.41
C LYS A 121 10.32 -13.19 11.02
N SER A 122 9.18 -13.81 10.65
CA SER A 122 8.54 -13.58 9.35
C SER A 122 8.09 -12.12 9.18
N VAL A 123 7.45 -11.55 10.21
CA VAL A 123 7.01 -10.15 10.21
C VAL A 123 8.21 -9.21 10.13
N LEU A 124 9.25 -9.43 10.95
CA LEU A 124 10.46 -8.61 10.90
C LEU A 124 11.11 -8.63 9.52
N GLN A 125 11.18 -9.77 8.84
CA GLN A 125 11.74 -9.83 7.49
C GLN A 125 10.92 -9.01 6.47
N GLN A 126 9.59 -9.01 6.60
CA GLN A 126 8.70 -8.22 5.73
C GLN A 126 8.83 -6.72 5.94
N VAL A 127 9.17 -6.27 7.15
CA VAL A 127 9.41 -4.84 7.46
C VAL A 127 10.84 -4.43 7.10
N GLU A 128 11.84 -5.24 7.45
CA GLU A 128 13.25 -4.88 7.26
C GLU A 128 13.67 -4.86 5.79
N ARG A 129 13.12 -5.77 4.97
CA ARG A 129 13.49 -5.87 3.55
C ARG A 129 13.19 -4.59 2.76
N PRO A 130 11.98 -4.00 2.79
CA PRO A 130 11.71 -2.73 2.11
C PRO A 130 12.50 -1.57 2.73
N LEU A 131 12.62 -1.53 4.06
CA LEU A 131 13.38 -0.48 4.76
C LEU A 131 14.86 -0.43 4.30
N ILE A 132 15.52 -1.60 4.26
CA ILE A 132 16.91 -1.72 3.82
C ILE A 132 17.05 -1.35 2.34
N ARG A 133 16.13 -1.79 1.47
CA ARG A 133 16.15 -1.43 0.04
C ARG A 133 16.06 0.07 -0.18
N LEU A 134 15.15 0.74 0.53
CA LEU A 134 14.97 2.19 0.44
C LEU A 134 16.21 2.94 0.94
N ALA A 135 16.81 2.49 2.05
CA ALA A 135 18.05 3.08 2.56
C ALA A 135 19.23 2.88 1.59
N LEU A 136 19.37 1.70 0.97
CA LEU A 136 20.38 1.43 -0.06
C LEU A 136 20.15 2.31 -1.29
N HIS A 137 18.92 2.44 -1.75
CA HIS A 137 18.56 3.32 -2.86
C HIS A 137 18.93 4.78 -2.56
N GLN A 138 18.53 5.30 -1.39
CA GLN A 138 18.87 6.66 -0.95
C GLN A 138 20.38 6.87 -0.78
N ALA A 139 21.11 5.81 -0.45
CA ALA A 139 22.55 5.81 -0.36
C ALA A 139 23.28 5.60 -1.70
N GLY A 140 22.56 5.39 -2.81
CA GLY A 140 23.15 5.07 -4.11
C GLY A 140 23.91 3.74 -4.10
N GLY A 141 23.43 2.74 -3.35
CA GLY A 141 24.08 1.45 -3.16
C GLY A 141 25.22 1.44 -2.14
N ASN A 142 25.61 2.59 -1.58
CA ASN A 142 26.67 2.65 -0.58
C ASN A 142 26.21 2.11 0.78
N GLN A 143 26.64 0.90 1.13
CA GLN A 143 26.26 0.22 2.37
C GLN A 143 26.66 0.98 3.65
N MET A 144 27.80 1.68 3.67
CA MET A 144 28.21 2.47 4.84
C MET A 144 27.24 3.64 5.06
N LYS A 145 26.86 4.33 3.98
CA LYS A 145 25.90 5.43 4.03
C LYS A 145 24.48 4.92 4.36
N ALA A 146 24.06 3.79 3.80
CA ALA A 146 22.79 3.16 4.12
C ALA A 146 22.72 2.73 5.59
N ALA A 147 23.78 2.14 6.13
CA ALA A 147 23.86 1.76 7.54
C ALA A 147 23.73 2.98 8.46
N ARG A 148 24.35 4.10 8.07
CA ARG A 148 24.21 5.38 8.78
C ARG A 148 22.77 5.93 8.70
N ILE A 149 22.11 5.87 7.54
CA ILE A 149 20.69 6.25 7.39
C ILE A 149 19.81 5.42 8.32
N LEU A 150 20.09 4.11 8.41
CA LEU A 150 19.34 3.18 9.24
C LEU A 150 19.73 3.24 10.74
N GLY A 151 20.78 3.97 11.11
CA GLY A 151 21.26 4.03 12.50
C GLY A 151 21.85 2.71 13.02
N ILE A 152 22.32 1.82 12.14
CA ILE A 152 22.88 0.51 12.52
C ILE A 152 24.33 0.35 12.09
N ASN A 153 25.04 -0.60 12.71
CA ASN A 153 26.39 -0.96 12.27
C ASN A 153 26.37 -1.55 10.85
N ARG A 154 27.35 -1.20 10.01
CA ARG A 154 27.49 -1.74 8.64
C ARG A 154 27.62 -3.26 8.59
N ASN A 155 28.28 -3.88 9.57
CA ASN A 155 28.35 -5.34 9.66
C ASN A 155 26.96 -5.95 9.93
N THR A 156 26.15 -5.30 10.76
CA THR A 156 24.76 -5.69 11.00
C THR A 156 23.93 -5.56 9.72
N LEU A 157 24.04 -4.44 9.01
CA LEU A 157 23.36 -4.26 7.71
C LEU A 157 23.75 -5.37 6.74
N ARG A 158 25.04 -5.68 6.61
CA ARG A 158 25.53 -6.74 5.73
C ARG A 158 24.94 -8.11 6.09
N SER A 159 24.90 -8.45 7.38
CA SER A 159 24.30 -9.71 7.85
C SER A 159 22.80 -9.75 7.56
N LYS A 160 22.08 -8.64 7.77
CA LYS A 160 20.64 -8.54 7.45
C LYS A 160 20.39 -8.70 5.95
N MET A 161 21.15 -8.01 5.09
CA MET A 161 21.06 -8.17 3.63
C MET A 161 21.24 -9.62 3.20
N LYS A 162 22.28 -10.30 3.71
CA LYS A 162 22.51 -11.72 3.42
C LYS A 162 21.33 -12.59 3.85
N SER A 163 20.79 -12.36 5.05
CA SER A 163 19.65 -13.13 5.56
C SER A 163 18.33 -12.88 4.80
N LEU A 164 18.20 -11.73 4.14
CA LEU A 164 17.01 -11.29 3.40
C LEU A 164 17.13 -11.53 1.88
N GLY A 165 18.26 -12.05 1.40
CA GLY A 165 18.54 -12.21 -0.02
C GLY A 165 18.47 -10.87 -0.77
N LEU A 166 19.22 -9.88 -0.26
CA LEU A 166 19.38 -8.53 -0.83
C LEU A 166 20.81 -8.30 -1.30
#